data_AF-A0A562D307-F1
#
_entry.id   AF-A0A562D307-F1
#
_cell.length_a   1.000
_cell.length_b   1.000
_cell.length_c   1.000
_cell.angle_alpha   90.00
_cell.angle_beta   90.00
_cell.angle_gamma   90.00
#
_symmetry.space_group_name_H-M   'P 1'
#
loop_
_entity.id
_entity.type
_entity.pdbx_description
1 polymer ?
#
loop_
_entity_poly.entity_id
_entity_poly.type
_entity_poly.pdbx_seq_one_letter_code
_entity_poly.pdbx_strand_id
1 'polypeptide(L)'
;MSARLRGCIGGALLAAATAAAAWLNVDHGSARLVLEPGRVGACTTPAATAVEWDAGKAGEGGVRLEVNNLGKPPKLWVLEGPRGRAEAGAWAHDGYTVTLRTAGGRLLARRTLATEPCSP
;
A
#
# COMPACT_ATOMS: atom_id res chain seq x y z
N MET A 1 27.41 -59.24 4.14
CA MET A 1 27.85 -58.79 2.80
C MET A 1 27.64 -57.29 2.73
N SER A 2 28.73 -56.55 2.59
CA SER A 2 28.80 -55.10 2.58
C SER A 2 28.53 -54.55 1.18
N ALA A 3 27.81 -53.42 1.08
CA ALA A 3 27.97 -52.49 -0.04
C ALA A 3 27.66 -51.08 0.43
N ARG A 4 28.73 -50.33 0.72
CA ARG A 4 28.71 -48.87 0.86
C ARG A 4 28.83 -48.26 -0.53
N LEU A 5 27.93 -47.36 -0.91
CA LEU A 5 28.18 -46.44 -2.02
C LEU A 5 28.27 -45.02 -1.45
N ARG A 6 29.53 -44.57 -1.31
CA ARG A 6 29.92 -43.17 -1.24
C ARG A 6 29.75 -42.58 -2.64
N GLY A 7 29.00 -41.49 -2.74
CA GLY A 7 29.06 -40.57 -3.86
C GLY A 7 29.25 -39.17 -3.29
N CYS A 8 30.47 -38.64 -3.40
CA CYS A 8 30.80 -37.27 -3.09
C CYS A 8 30.64 -36.39 -4.35
N ILE A 9 30.57 -35.08 -4.12
CA ILE A 9 30.93 -33.95 -5.01
C ILE A 9 29.75 -33.26 -5.72
N GLY A 10 29.71 -31.94 -5.52
CA GLY A 10 28.86 -30.97 -6.20
C GLY A 10 28.08 -30.16 -5.16
N GLY A 11 28.67 -29.18 -4.48
CA GLY A 11 29.17 -27.97 -5.13
C GLY A 11 28.09 -26.89 -5.01
N ALA A 12 28.30 -25.99 -4.05
CA ALA A 12 27.60 -24.75 -3.74
C ALA A 12 26.52 -24.24 -4.71
N LEU A 13 25.38 -23.83 -4.16
CA LEU A 13 24.77 -22.53 -4.45
C LEU A 13 23.96 -22.08 -3.21
N LEU A 14 24.58 -21.24 -2.38
CA LEU A 14 23.89 -20.39 -1.42
C LEU A 14 23.03 -19.39 -2.21
N ALA A 15 21.73 -19.65 -2.31
CA ALA A 15 20.78 -18.65 -2.79
C ALA A 15 20.59 -17.61 -1.67
N ALA A 16 21.31 -16.50 -1.76
CA ALA A 16 21.08 -15.34 -0.90
C ALA A 16 19.69 -14.76 -1.21
N ALA A 17 18.72 -15.04 -0.34
CA ALA A 17 17.41 -14.40 -0.37
C ALA A 17 17.53 -12.94 0.11
N THR A 18 17.98 -12.05 -0.78
CA THR A 18 17.77 -10.61 -0.59
C THR A 18 16.32 -10.30 -0.87
N ALA A 19 15.45 -10.52 0.12
CA ALA A 19 14.14 -9.88 0.14
C ALA A 19 14.36 -8.40 0.43
N ALA A 20 14.71 -7.63 -0.61
CA ALA A 20 14.55 -6.18 -0.56
C ALA A 20 13.06 -5.94 -0.30
N ALA A 21 12.74 -5.42 0.89
CA ALA A 21 11.41 -5.03 1.29
C ALA A 21 10.96 -3.80 0.48
N ALA A 22 10.74 -3.98 -0.82
CA ALA A 22 9.85 -3.13 -1.58
C ALA A 22 8.44 -3.58 -1.19
N TRP A 23 7.90 -2.96 -0.15
CA TRP A 23 6.47 -3.08 0.16
C TRP A 23 5.71 -2.72 -1.12
N LEU A 24 5.16 -3.75 -1.73
CA LEU A 24 4.54 -3.72 -3.03
C LEU A 24 3.42 -2.68 -3.01
N ASN A 25 3.54 -1.64 -3.84
CA ASN A 25 2.39 -0.90 -4.32
C ASN A 25 1.57 -1.87 -5.17
N VAL A 26 0.67 -2.62 -4.53
CA VAL A 26 -0.21 -3.54 -5.23
C VAL A 26 -1.28 -2.71 -5.95
N ASP A 27 -1.05 -2.42 -7.22
CA ASP A 27 -2.10 -2.01 -8.15
C ASP A 27 -2.66 -3.28 -8.80
N HIS A 28 -3.88 -3.68 -8.40
CA HIS A 28 -4.54 -4.84 -9.00
C HIS A 28 -5.07 -4.57 -10.43
N GLY A 29 -4.60 -3.51 -11.11
CA GLY A 29 -4.98 -3.13 -12.48
C GLY A 29 -6.47 -2.74 -12.67
N SER A 30 -7.32 -3.00 -11.67
CA SER A 30 -8.77 -2.82 -11.73
C SER A 30 -9.26 -1.49 -11.15
N ALA A 31 -8.37 -0.68 -10.56
CA ALA A 31 -8.71 0.61 -9.99
C ALA A 31 -7.50 1.57 -9.97
N ARG A 32 -7.78 2.88 -10.08
CA ARG A 32 -6.83 3.98 -9.85
C ARG A 32 -7.11 4.59 -8.48
N LEU A 33 -6.06 4.78 -7.69
CA LEU A 33 -6.10 5.51 -6.42
C LEU A 33 -4.94 6.50 -6.38
N VAL A 34 -5.26 7.77 -6.16
CA VAL A 34 -4.29 8.85 -6.06
C VAL A 34 -4.41 9.50 -4.70
N LEU A 35 -3.26 9.77 -4.07
CA LEU A 35 -3.12 10.50 -2.81
C LEU A 35 -2.27 11.73 -3.09
N GLU A 36 -2.79 12.91 -2.78
CA GLU A 36 -2.17 14.21 -3.03
C GLU A 36 -2.07 15.04 -1.74
N PRO A 37 -0.89 15.51 -1.34
CA PRO A 37 0.41 15.10 -1.87
C PRO A 37 0.68 13.61 -1.56
N GLY A 38 1.36 12.92 -2.48
CA GLY A 38 1.84 11.56 -2.23
C GLY A 38 3.13 11.51 -1.40
N ARG A 39 3.76 12.67 -1.21
CA ARG A 39 5.03 12.84 -0.51
C ARG A 39 5.10 14.23 0.12
N VAL A 40 5.57 14.30 1.36
CA VAL A 40 5.76 15.57 2.10
C VAL A 40 7.09 15.55 2.86
N GLY A 41 7.59 16.70 3.28
CA GLY A 41 8.71 16.74 4.22
C GLY A 41 8.26 16.26 5.60
N ALA A 42 9.14 15.57 6.34
CA ALA A 42 8.85 15.12 7.70
C ALA A 42 8.49 16.33 8.61
N CYS A 43 9.16 17.46 8.42
CA CYS A 43 8.92 18.72 9.13
C CYS A 43 7.63 19.46 8.70
N THR A 44 6.92 18.97 7.67
CA THR A 44 5.65 19.56 7.20
C THR A 44 4.44 18.68 7.55
N THR A 45 4.61 17.70 8.46
CA THR A 45 3.52 16.88 8.99
C THR A 45 3.03 17.42 10.34
N PRO A 46 1.73 17.27 10.71
CA PRO A 46 0.68 16.62 9.93
C PRO A 46 0.26 17.41 8.68
N ALA A 47 0.03 16.69 7.58
CA ALA A 47 -0.35 17.29 6.30
C ALA A 47 -1.84 17.07 6.01
N ALA A 48 -2.46 18.02 5.29
CA ALA A 48 -3.74 17.80 4.64
C ALA A 48 -3.52 16.96 3.38
N THR A 49 -4.47 16.08 3.05
CA THR A 49 -4.39 15.24 1.86
C THR A 49 -5.70 15.21 1.11
N ALA A 50 -5.66 15.05 -0.19
CA ALA A 50 -6.79 14.76 -1.04
C ALA A 50 -6.62 13.37 -1.66
N VAL A 51 -7.73 12.68 -1.84
CA VAL A 51 -7.76 11.35 -2.46
C VAL A 51 -8.73 11.35 -3.61
N GLU A 52 -8.29 10.82 -4.74
CA GLU A 52 -9.12 10.60 -5.92
C GLU A 52 -9.11 9.10 -6.27
N TRP A 53 -10.27 8.57 -6.65
CA TRP A 53 -10.40 7.16 -7.03
C TRP A 53 -11.20 6.96 -8.32
N ASP A 54 -10.84 5.90 -9.05
CA ASP A 54 -11.66 5.31 -10.10
C ASP A 54 -11.57 3.78 -10.02
N ALA A 55 -12.69 3.15 -9.67
CA ALA A 55 -12.89 1.71 -9.59
C ALA A 55 -13.95 1.22 -10.60
N GLY A 56 -14.26 1.97 -11.66
CA GLY A 56 -15.32 1.62 -12.61
C GLY A 56 -15.09 0.27 -13.31
N LYS A 57 -13.84 -0.20 -13.40
CA LYS A 57 -13.50 -1.52 -13.96
C LYS A 57 -13.58 -2.66 -12.94
N ALA A 58 -13.79 -2.37 -11.65
CA ALA A 58 -13.86 -3.37 -10.59
C ALA A 58 -15.22 -4.10 -10.54
N GLY A 59 -16.20 -3.66 -11.33
CA GLY A 59 -17.50 -4.32 -11.49
C GLY A 59 -18.49 -4.12 -10.34
N GLU A 60 -18.21 -3.19 -9.41
CA GLU A 60 -19.05 -2.95 -8.24
C GLU A 60 -19.61 -1.52 -8.21
N GLY A 61 -20.87 -1.39 -7.76
CA GLY A 61 -21.62 -0.12 -7.75
C GLY A 61 -21.14 0.89 -6.71
N GLY A 62 -20.14 0.55 -5.89
CA GLY A 62 -19.57 1.43 -4.88
C GLY A 62 -18.27 0.91 -4.30
N VAL A 63 -17.59 1.78 -3.57
CA VAL A 63 -16.31 1.53 -2.91
C VAL A 63 -16.33 2.02 -1.47
N ARG A 64 -15.40 1.50 -0.68
CA ARG A 64 -15.04 2.06 0.63
C ARG A 64 -13.58 2.49 0.61
N LEU A 65 -13.32 3.69 1.12
CA LEU A 65 -11.97 4.10 1.47
C LEU A 65 -11.77 3.98 2.98
N GLU A 66 -10.69 3.31 3.34
CA GLU A 66 -10.22 3.19 4.71
C GLU A 66 -8.92 3.96 4.87
N VAL A 67 -8.75 4.59 6.02
CA VAL A 67 -7.58 5.39 6.34
C VAL A 67 -6.97 4.97 7.67
N ASN A 68 -5.64 5.00 7.76
CA ASN A 68 -4.92 4.77 9.01
C ASN A 68 -3.55 5.44 9.01
N ASN A 69 -3.11 5.86 10.20
CA ASN A 69 -1.70 6.14 10.46
C ASN A 69 -0.99 4.85 10.94
N LEU A 70 0.34 4.88 10.96
CA LEU A 70 1.14 3.74 11.45
C LEU A 70 0.74 3.34 12.87
N GLY A 71 0.61 2.03 13.10
CA GLY A 71 0.21 1.46 14.39
C GLY A 71 -1.25 1.70 14.79
N LYS A 72 -2.08 2.32 13.94
CA LYS A 72 -3.51 2.52 14.16
C LYS A 72 -4.34 1.59 13.27
N PRO A 73 -5.49 1.07 13.75
CA PRO A 73 -6.38 0.27 12.92
C PRO A 73 -6.99 1.12 11.79
N PRO A 74 -7.27 0.51 10.61
CA PRO A 74 -8.04 1.15 9.54
C PRO A 74 -9.41 1.64 10.01
N LYS A 75 -9.75 2.88 9.66
CA LYS A 75 -11.06 3.48 9.89
C LYS A 75 -11.75 3.73 8.55
N LEU A 76 -13.03 3.38 8.45
CA LEU A 76 -13.86 3.77 7.32
C LEU A 76 -13.93 5.30 7.24
N TRP A 77 -13.58 5.84 6.06
CA TRP A 77 -13.60 7.27 5.80
C TRP A 77 -14.68 7.65 4.77
N VAL A 78 -14.75 6.91 3.66
CA VAL A 78 -15.70 7.15 2.57
C VAL A 78 -16.41 5.84 2.22
N LEU A 79 -17.69 5.92 1.90
CA LEU A 79 -18.50 4.85 1.32
C LEU A 79 -19.39 5.46 0.23
N GLU A 80 -18.96 5.36 -1.02
CA GLU A 80 -19.53 6.11 -2.15
C GLU A 80 -19.51 5.30 -3.45
N GLY A 81 -19.89 5.93 -4.56
CA GLY A 81 -19.82 5.36 -5.91
C GLY A 81 -18.39 5.05 -6.38
N PRO A 82 -18.25 4.39 -7.55
CA PRO A 82 -16.96 3.86 -8.02
C PRO A 82 -15.96 4.93 -8.43
N ARG A 83 -16.35 6.21 -8.51
CA ARG A 83 -15.46 7.34 -8.81
C ARG A 83 -15.77 8.49 -7.87
N GLY A 84 -14.74 9.24 -7.49
CA GLY A 84 -14.92 10.41 -6.64
C GLY A 84 -13.61 10.99 -6.14
N ARG A 85 -13.76 12.03 -5.31
CA ARG A 85 -12.68 12.73 -4.64
C ARG A 85 -13.10 13.09 -3.21
N ALA A 86 -12.19 12.99 -2.27
CA ALA A 86 -12.40 13.38 -0.87
C ALA A 86 -11.17 14.08 -0.31
N GLU A 87 -11.39 15.07 0.55
CA GLU A 87 -10.33 15.82 1.23
C GLU A 87 -10.27 15.45 2.71
N ALA A 88 -9.08 15.06 3.15
CA ALA A 88 -8.74 14.82 4.54
C ALA A 88 -8.05 16.05 5.10
N GLY A 89 -8.51 16.50 6.28
CA GLY A 89 -7.86 17.58 7.03
C GLY A 89 -6.41 17.28 7.42
N ALA A 90 -5.76 18.23 8.09
CA ALA A 90 -4.34 18.14 8.46
C ALA A 90 -4.08 17.16 9.61
N TRP A 91 -4.08 15.85 9.31
CA TRP A 91 -3.82 14.78 10.28
C TRP A 91 -3.02 13.60 9.69
N ALA A 92 -2.61 13.69 8.42
CA ALA A 92 -1.77 12.67 7.80
C ALA A 92 -0.32 12.80 8.30
N HIS A 93 0.20 11.71 8.87
CA HIS A 93 1.59 11.59 9.30
C HIS A 93 2.35 10.63 8.39
N ASP A 94 3.64 10.43 8.65
CA ASP A 94 4.42 9.41 7.96
C ASP A 94 3.74 8.03 8.04
N GLY A 95 3.71 7.33 6.90
CA GLY A 95 3.02 6.06 6.75
C GLY A 95 1.49 6.13 6.81
N TYR A 96 0.90 7.34 6.76
CA TYR A 96 -0.52 7.52 6.50
C TYR A 96 -0.93 6.73 5.25
N THR A 97 -1.88 5.81 5.41
CA THR A 97 -2.27 4.86 4.38
C THR A 97 -3.74 5.02 4.05
N VAL A 98 -4.03 5.08 2.76
CA VAL A 98 -5.37 5.05 2.18
C VAL A 98 -5.53 3.72 1.46
N THR A 99 -6.57 2.97 1.84
CA THR A 99 -6.89 1.68 1.25
C THR A 99 -8.25 1.77 0.56
N LEU A 100 -8.28 1.54 -0.75
CA LEU A 100 -9.49 1.46 -1.56
C LEU A 100 -9.94 0.00 -1.67
N ARG A 101 -11.19 -0.25 -1.29
CA ARG A 101 -11.82 -1.57 -1.41
C ARG A 101 -13.16 -1.43 -2.13
N THR A 102 -13.62 -2.54 -2.68
CA THR A 102 -15.03 -2.72 -3.04
C THR A 102 -15.93 -2.57 -1.82
N ALA A 103 -17.24 -2.34 -2.03
CA ALA A 103 -18.22 -2.37 -0.95
C ALA A 103 -18.18 -3.69 -0.16
N GLY A 104 -17.96 -4.82 -0.84
CA GLY A 104 -17.78 -6.15 -0.24
C GLY A 104 -16.45 -6.38 0.49
N GLY A 105 -15.54 -5.40 0.52
CA GLY A 105 -14.29 -5.45 1.29
C GLY A 105 -13.06 -6.01 0.57
N ARG A 106 -13.20 -6.45 -0.69
CA ARG A 106 -12.05 -6.85 -1.54
C ARG A 106 -11.15 -5.65 -1.84
N LEU A 107 -9.84 -5.81 -1.61
CA LEU A 107 -8.83 -4.79 -1.86
C LEU A 107 -8.71 -4.49 -3.37
N LEU A 108 -8.68 -3.20 -3.72
CA LEU A 108 -8.51 -2.74 -5.10
C LEU A 108 -7.19 -2.01 -5.28
N ALA A 109 -6.87 -1.07 -4.39
CA ALA A 109 -5.64 -0.31 -4.41
C ALA A 109 -5.28 0.19 -3.01
N ARG A 110 -3.99 0.50 -2.81
CA ARG A 110 -3.49 1.14 -1.60
C ARG A 110 -2.47 2.20 -1.96
N ARG A 111 -2.47 3.31 -1.23
CA ARG A 111 -1.45 4.35 -1.31
C ARG A 111 -1.03 4.77 0.09
N THR A 112 0.25 5.02 0.26
CA THR A 112 0.83 5.45 1.53
C THR A 112 1.58 6.75 1.29
N LEU A 113 1.34 7.74 2.16
CA LEU A 113 2.09 8.98 2.18
C LEU A 113 3.55 8.67 2.52
N ALA A 114 4.45 9.06 1.64
CA ALA A 114 5.88 9.03 1.92
C ALA A 114 6.31 10.34 2.61
N THR A 115 7.25 10.24 3.55
CA THR A 115 7.95 11.42 4.05
C THR A 115 9.40 11.44 3.62
N GLU A 116 9.93 12.66 3.41
CA GLU A 116 11.35 12.89 3.20
C GLU A 116 11.97 13.53 4.44
N PRO A 117 13.27 13.27 4.72
CA PRO A 117 13.99 13.95 5.79
C PRO A 117 13.88 15.47 5.65
N CYS A 118 13.89 16.17 6.79
CA CYS A 118 13.95 17.63 6.76
C CYS A 118 15.26 18.07 6.11
N SER A 119 15.19 19.02 5.19
CA SER A 119 16.39 19.74 4.76
C SER A 119 16.96 20.49 5.98
N PRO A 120 18.27 20.39 6.23
CA PRO A 120 18.94 21.12 7.31
C PRO A 120 18.91 22.64 7.11
#